data_AF-A0A317JTY7-F1
#
_entry.id   AF-A0A317JTY7-F1
#
_cell.length_a   1.000
_cell.length_b   1.000
_cell.length_c   1.000
_cell.angle_alpha   90.00
_cell.angle_beta   90.00
_cell.angle_gamma   90.00
#
_symmetry.space_group_name_H-M   'P 1'
#
loop_
_entity.id
_entity.type
_entity.pdbx_description
1 polymer ?
#
loop_
_entity_poly.entity_id
_entity_poly.type
_entity_poly.pdbx_seq_one_letter_code
_entity_poly.pdbx_strand_id
1 'polypeptide(L)' 'MDDGPITPALVLWTAKRVITQHSEPASAHRATGRCAQCRDDGCGMLAWAIGVVKAHRVTA' A
#
# COMPACT_ATOMS: atom_id res chain seq x y z
N MET A 1 -1.61 -14.16 -18.60
CA MET A 1 -0.65 -13.18 -18.09
C MET A 1 -0.11 -13.77 -16.80
N ASP A 2 1.11 -14.30 -16.82
CA ASP A 2 1.81 -14.69 -15.58
C ASP A 2 2.40 -13.40 -15.01
N ASP A 3 1.90 -12.93 -13.86
CA ASP A 3 2.35 -11.69 -13.20
C ASP A 3 3.80 -11.73 -12.68
N GLY A 4 4.62 -12.66 -13.20
CA GLY A 4 5.96 -12.94 -12.74
C GLY A 4 5.99 -13.50 -11.31
N PRO A 5 7.16 -13.96 -10.84
CA PRO A 5 7.31 -14.38 -9.46
C PRO A 5 7.16 -13.17 -8.51
N ILE A 6 6.41 -13.37 -7.43
CA ILE A 6 6.32 -12.38 -6.35
C ILE A 6 7.66 -12.34 -5.62
N THR A 7 8.42 -11.26 -5.82
CA THR A 7 9.73 -11.06 -5.18
C THR A 7 9.63 -10.15 -3.94
N PRO A 8 10.56 -10.25 -2.97
CA PRO A 8 10.60 -9.34 -1.82
C PRO A 8 10.69 -7.86 -2.23
N ALA A 9 11.41 -7.56 -3.32
CA ALA A 9 11.51 -6.20 -3.85
C ALA A 9 10.17 -5.70 -4.39
N LEU A 10 9.42 -6.55 -5.10
CA LEU A 10 8.09 -6.22 -5.60
C LEU A 10 7.09 -5.99 -4.45
N VAL A 11 7.18 -6.80 -3.39
CA VAL A 11 6.37 -6.63 -2.17
C VAL A 11 6.66 -5.28 -1.51
N LEU A 12 7.93 -4.93 -1.33
CA LEU A 12 8.31 -3.63 -0.75
C LEU A 12 7.86 -2.45 -1.61
N TRP A 13 8.05 -2.54 -2.93
CA TRP A 13 7.59 -1.51 -3.86
C TRP A 13 6.07 -1.33 -3.79
N THR A 14 5.33 -2.44 -3.75
CA THR A 14 3.86 -2.43 -3.62
C THR A 14 3.42 -1.78 -2.31
N ALA A 15 4.05 -2.14 -1.20
CA ALA A 15 3.78 -1.53 0.10
C ALA A 15 4.01 0.00 0.08
N LYS A 16 5.14 0.46 -0.48
CA LYS A 16 5.41 1.90 -0.65
C LYS A 16 4.33 2.58 -1.50
N ARG A 17 3.90 1.96 -2.60
CA ARG A 17 2.84 2.50 -3.46
C ARG A 17 1.50 2.63 -2.72
N VAL A 18 1.12 1.63 -1.92
CA VAL A 18 -0.09 1.68 -1.09
C VAL A 18 -0.03 2.84 -0.10
N ILE A 19 1.11 3.05 0.58
CA ILE A 19 1.29 4.16 1.51
C ILE A 19 1.16 5.50 0.78
N THR A 20 1.90 5.69 -0.33
CA THR A 20 1.83 6.91 -1.13
C THR A 20 0.41 7.21 -1.57
N GLN A 21 -0.33 6.19 -2.00
CA GLN A 21 -1.70 6.32 -2.46
C GLN A 21 -2.65 6.89 -1.39
N HIS A 22 -2.40 6.62 -0.12
CA HIS A 22 -3.20 7.16 0.99
C HIS A 22 -2.80 8.57 1.42
N SER A 23 -1.66 9.06 0.93
CA SER A 23 -1.21 10.44 1.12
C SER A 23 -1.58 11.34 -0.06
N GLU A 24 -2.10 10.78 -1.16
CA GLU A 24 -2.56 11.53 -2.31
C GLU A 24 -3.87 12.29 -1.97
N PRO A 25 -4.02 13.55 -2.40
CA PRO A 25 -5.27 14.27 -2.24
C PRO A 25 -6.39 13.60 -3.03
N ALA A 26 -7.64 13.85 -2.60
CA ALA A 26 -8.80 13.45 -3.39
C ALA A 26 -8.74 14.06 -4.80
N SER A 27 -9.11 13.28 -5.79
CA SER A 27 -9.18 13.70 -7.19
C SER A 27 -10.51 13.26 -7.80
N ALA A 28 -10.84 13.77 -8.99
CA ALA A 28 -12.07 13.37 -9.70
C ALA A 28 -12.15 11.84 -9.94
N HIS A 29 -11.00 11.15 -9.99
CA HIS A 29 -10.93 9.70 -10.13
C HIS A 29 -10.89 8.93 -8.79
N ARG A 30 -10.65 9.63 -7.67
CA ARG A 30 -10.67 9.09 -6.31
C ARG A 30 -11.22 10.14 -5.33
N ALA A 31 -12.54 10.12 -5.16
CA ALA A 31 -13.31 11.12 -4.42
C ALA A 31 -12.85 11.38 -2.96
N THR A 32 -12.17 10.42 -2.34
CA THR A 32 -11.82 10.50 -0.91
C THR A 32 -10.32 10.47 -0.62
N GLY A 33 -9.45 10.36 -1.65
CA GLY A 33 -8.02 10.09 -1.45
C GLY A 33 -7.70 8.75 -0.78
N ARG A 34 -8.74 7.96 -0.44
CA ARG A 34 -8.66 6.64 0.19
C ARG A 34 -8.72 5.54 -0.87
N CYS A 35 -8.12 4.38 -0.61
CA CYS A 35 -8.28 3.23 -1.50
C CYS A 35 -9.69 2.63 -1.40
N ALA A 36 -10.09 1.81 -2.37
CA ALA A 36 -11.43 1.20 -2.42
C ALA A 36 -11.73 0.26 -1.23
N GLN A 37 -10.70 -0.13 -0.45
CA GLN A 37 -10.83 -1.00 0.72
C GLN A 37 -10.87 -0.23 2.04
N CYS A 38 -10.72 1.10 2.03
CA CYS A 38 -10.90 1.90 3.23
C CYS A 38 -12.37 1.90 3.65
N ARG A 39 -12.63 1.48 4.89
CA ARG A 39 -13.95 1.55 5.54
C ARG A 39 -13.83 2.31 6.86
N ASP A 40 -14.91 2.35 7.64
CA ASP A 40 -14.98 3.09 8.90
C ASP A 40 -13.94 2.60 9.93
N ASP A 41 -13.61 1.30 9.94
CA ASP A 41 -12.57 0.72 10.83
C ASP A 41 -11.13 0.88 10.32
N GLY A 42 -10.92 1.72 9.29
CA GLY A 42 -9.61 1.99 8.69
C GLY A 42 -9.32 1.15 7.46
N CYS A 43 -8.03 0.93 7.18
CA CYS A 43 -7.56 0.28 5.96
C CYS A 43 -6.55 -0.84 6.27
N GLY A 44 -7.00 -2.09 6.15
CA GLY A 44 -6.14 -3.26 6.34
C GLY A 44 -4.94 -3.28 5.37
N MET A 45 -5.13 -2.81 4.14
CA MET A 45 -4.03 -2.67 3.18
C MET A 45 -2.98 -1.65 3.61
N LEU A 46 -3.39 -0.52 4.19
CA LEU A 46 -2.45 0.46 4.71
C LEU A 46 -1.69 -0.10 5.93
N ALA A 47 -2.39 -0.79 6.84
CA ALA A 47 -1.77 -1.43 7.99
C ALA A 47 -0.73 -2.49 7.58
N TRP A 48 -1.08 -3.34 6.62
CA TRP A 48 -0.16 -4.31 6.00
C TRP A 48 1.07 -3.61 5.40
N ALA A 49 0.87 -2.57 4.60
CA ALA A 49 1.96 -1.87 3.91
C ALA A 49 2.94 -1.22 4.90
N ILE A 50 2.42 -0.62 5.97
CA ILE A 50 3.23 -0.07 7.06
C ILE A 50 4.04 -1.20 7.73
N GLY A 51 3.42 -2.36 7.98
CA GLY A 51 4.09 -3.53 8.54
C GLY A 51 5.25 -4.02 7.67
N VAL A 52 5.05 -4.14 6.35
CA VAL A 52 6.10 -4.54 5.39
C VAL A 52 7.27 -3.57 5.41
N VAL A 53 7.02 -2.26 5.34
CA VAL A 53 8.09 -1.26 5.35
C VAL A 53 8.86 -1.27 6.67
N LYS A 54 8.17 -1.44 7.80
CA LYS A 54 8.82 -1.58 9.12
C LYS A 54 9.70 -2.82 9.20
N ALA A 55 9.18 -3.97 8.76
CA ALA A 55 9.95 -5.22 8.75
C ALA A 55 11.21 -5.09 7.89
N HIS A 56 11.09 -4.48 6.70
CA HIS A 56 12.24 -4.27 5.82
C HIS A 56 13.34 -3.41 6.44
N ARG A 57 12.98 -2.40 7.26
CA ARG A 57 13.95 -1.54 7.97
C ARG A 57 14.70 -2.25 9.10
N VAL A 58 14.13 -3.31 9.66
CA VAL A 58 14.78 -4.11 10.72
C VAL A 58 15.74 -5.14 10.12
N THR A 59 15.47 -5.57 8.88
CA THR A 59 16.27 -6.56 8.16
C THR A 59 17.38 -5.97 7.28
N ALA A 60 17.40 -4.65 7.09
CA ALA A 60 18.38 -3.92 6.27
C ALA A 60 19.47 -3.32 7.15
#